data_AF-A0A856TAP2-F1
#
_entry.id   AF-A0A856TAP2-F1
#
_cell.length_a   1.000
_cell.length_b   1.000
_cell.length_c   1.000
_cell.angle_alpha   90.00
_cell.angle_beta   90.00
_cell.angle_gamma   90.00
#
_symmetry.space_group_name_H-M   'P 1'
#
loop_
_entity.id
_entity.type
_entity.pdbx_description
1 polymer ?
#
loop_
_entity_poly.entity_id
_entity_poly.type
_entity_poly.pdbx_seq_one_letter_code
_entity_poly.pdbx_strand_id
1 'polypeptide(L)'
;MIFIFMFSISLTLNFLLILSHHPMMMTLIIVMQTIMICLLINFFSFSLWFSYILFLTFLGGMLILFIYITSLAPNEKFKTNFIKSLINLSLLMILTFTMIFLFKPNSSMLMNQDSMNPNNLDIDFNSILNLNTLYNKPNYKLNIMMMIYLLITLLIAVYISNPKSGALRQSF
;
A
#
# COMPACT_ATOMS: atom_id res chain seq x y z
N MET A 1 -10.10 11.37 15.69
CA MET A 1 -8.89 12.24 15.66
C MET A 1 -7.65 11.48 15.18
N ILE A 2 -7.27 10.36 15.82
CA ILE A 2 -6.13 9.54 15.37
C ILE A 2 -6.26 9.07 13.92
N PHE A 3 -7.45 8.62 13.51
CA PHE A 3 -7.71 8.23 12.12
C PHE A 3 -7.44 9.38 11.12
N ILE A 4 -7.97 10.58 11.42
CA ILE A 4 -7.79 11.79 10.59
C ILE A 4 -6.30 12.17 10.53
N PHE A 5 -5.59 12.04 11.65
CA PHE A 5 -4.15 12.29 11.69
C PHE A 5 -3.36 11.28 10.84
N MET A 6 -3.65 9.97 10.96
CA MET A 6 -3.03 8.95 10.11
C MET A 6 -3.34 9.15 8.63
N PHE A 7 -4.57 9.57 8.30
CA PHE A 7 -4.96 9.89 6.93
C PHE A 7 -4.18 11.09 6.40
N SER A 8 -4.00 12.14 7.21
CA SER A 8 -3.19 13.30 6.84
C SER A 8 -1.73 12.94 6.56
N ILE A 9 -1.13 12.05 7.36
CA ILE A 9 0.23 11.53 7.13
C ILE A 9 0.29 10.71 5.84
N SER A 10 -0.72 9.89 5.56
CA SER A 10 -0.75 9.11 4.31
C SER A 10 -0.80 10.02 3.07
N LEU A 11 -1.53 11.15 3.15
CA LEU A 11 -1.58 12.14 2.07
C LEU A 11 -0.22 12.80 1.88
N THR A 12 0.48 13.16 2.96
CA THR A 12 1.81 13.80 2.83
C THR A 12 2.84 12.88 2.19
N LEU A 13 2.80 11.58 2.50
CA LEU A 13 3.65 10.58 1.83
C LEU A 13 3.36 10.46 0.32
N ASN A 14 2.09 10.54 -0.09
CA ASN A 14 1.74 10.51 -1.53
C ASN A 14 2.33 11.71 -2.28
N PHE A 15 2.26 12.91 -1.70
CA PHE A 15 2.86 14.09 -2.34
C PHE A 15 4.38 14.03 -2.37
N LEU A 16 5.01 13.49 -1.32
CA LEU A 16 6.43 13.20 -1.28
C LEU A 16 6.86 12.26 -2.41
N LEU A 17 6.06 11.24 -2.72
CA LEU A 17 6.32 10.31 -3.81
C LEU A 17 6.39 11.02 -5.16
N ILE A 18 5.42 11.90 -5.44
CA ILE A 18 5.38 12.68 -6.69
C ILE A 18 6.60 13.60 -6.84
N LEU A 19 7.10 14.14 -5.73
CA LEU A 19 8.28 15.03 -5.72
C LEU A 19 9.61 14.29 -5.82
N SER A 20 9.62 12.98 -5.58
CA SER A 20 10.85 12.18 -5.58
C SER A 20 11.22 11.73 -7.01
N HIS A 21 12.44 12.05 -7.43
CA HIS A 21 12.96 11.62 -8.75
C HIS A 21 13.92 10.43 -8.65
N HIS A 22 14.55 10.21 -7.50
CA HIS A 22 15.51 9.13 -7.33
C HIS A 22 14.78 7.82 -6.98
N PRO A 23 15.02 6.72 -7.71
CA PRO A 23 14.22 5.50 -7.58
C PRO A 23 14.36 4.84 -6.20
N MET A 24 15.55 4.91 -5.57
CA MET A 24 15.71 4.46 -4.18
C MET A 24 14.82 5.24 -3.20
N MET A 25 14.68 6.55 -3.38
CA MET A 25 13.85 7.39 -2.51
C MET A 25 12.38 7.05 -2.69
N MET A 26 11.98 6.84 -3.94
CA MET A 26 10.64 6.41 -4.30
C MET A 26 10.30 5.07 -3.63
N THR A 27 11.20 4.08 -3.64
CA THR A 27 10.98 2.79 -2.95
C THR A 27 10.82 2.95 -1.43
N LEU A 28 11.62 3.80 -0.79
CA LEU A 28 11.52 4.06 0.65
C LEU A 28 10.18 4.72 1.02
N ILE A 29 9.74 5.69 0.21
CA ILE A 29 8.45 6.37 0.41
C ILE A 29 7.29 5.38 0.26
N ILE A 30 7.35 4.47 -0.73
CA ILE A 30 6.32 3.44 -0.94
C ILE A 30 6.24 2.49 0.26
N VAL A 31 7.38 2.04 0.81
CA VAL A 31 7.37 1.17 2.01
C VAL A 31 6.70 1.88 3.18
N MET A 32 7.05 3.15 3.45
CA MET A 32 6.40 3.92 4.52
C MET A 32 4.90 4.12 4.27
N GLN A 33 4.50 4.36 3.02
CA GLN A 33 3.09 4.50 2.65
C GLN A 33 2.31 3.20 2.89
N THR A 34 2.87 2.04 2.54
CA THR A 34 2.19 0.74 2.75
C THR A 34 1.95 0.46 4.22
N ILE A 35 2.90 0.79 5.10
CA ILE A 35 2.73 0.68 6.56
C ILE A 35 1.56 1.56 7.04
N MET A 36 1.49 2.81 6.57
CA MET A 36 0.39 3.73 6.94
C MET A 36 -0.97 3.23 6.45
N ILE A 37 -1.04 2.65 5.25
CA ILE A 37 -2.27 2.09 4.68
C ILE A 37 -2.72 0.85 5.49
N CYS A 38 -1.81 -0.05 5.86
CA CYS A 38 -2.13 -1.21 6.70
C CYS A 38 -2.73 -0.78 8.05
N LEU A 39 -2.16 0.27 8.66
CA LEU A 39 -2.68 0.83 9.91
C LEU A 39 -4.06 1.48 9.72
N LEU A 40 -4.29 2.20 8.61
CA LEU A 40 -5.60 2.80 8.30
C LEU A 40 -6.68 1.74 8.07
N ILE A 41 -6.37 0.67 7.33
CA ILE A 41 -7.31 -0.43 7.07
C ILE A 41 -7.69 -1.13 8.37
N ASN A 42 -6.75 -1.29 9.30
CA ASN A 42 -7.03 -1.87 10.60
C ASN A 42 -8.07 -1.08 11.41
N PHE A 43 -8.17 0.23 11.24
CA PHE A 43 -9.23 1.02 11.89
C PHE A 43 -10.63 0.75 11.31
N PHE A 44 -10.73 0.29 10.07
CA PHE A 44 -12.01 0.06 9.38
C PHE A 44 -12.48 -1.39 9.43
N SER A 45 -11.56 -2.35 9.53
CA SER A 45 -11.89 -3.77 9.47
C SER A 45 -12.09 -4.38 10.85
N PHE A 46 -13.17 -5.16 11.02
CA PHE A 46 -13.40 -5.97 12.21
C PHE A 46 -12.36 -7.08 12.41
N SER A 47 -11.65 -7.49 11.35
CA SER A 47 -10.66 -8.58 11.40
C SER A 47 -9.27 -8.13 10.95
N LEU A 48 -8.26 -8.45 11.76
CA LEU A 48 -6.83 -8.17 11.51
C LEU A 48 -6.24 -8.94 10.31
N TRP A 49 -6.90 -9.99 9.85
CA TRP A 49 -6.37 -10.86 8.78
C TRP A 49 -6.15 -10.14 7.46
N PHE A 50 -7.05 -9.22 7.08
CA PHE A 50 -6.94 -8.51 5.81
C PHE A 50 -5.80 -7.48 5.81
N SER A 51 -5.64 -6.71 6.88
CA SER A 51 -4.53 -5.74 7.01
C SER A 51 -3.17 -6.45 7.04
N TYR A 52 -3.11 -7.64 7.65
CA TYR A 52 -1.92 -8.49 7.68
C TYR A 52 -1.53 -9.06 6.29
N ILE A 53 -2.48 -9.63 5.54
CA ILE A 53 -2.21 -10.16 4.19
C ILE A 53 -1.73 -9.04 3.27
N LEU A 54 -2.36 -7.86 3.33
CA LEU A 54 -1.95 -6.70 2.55
C LEU A 54 -0.52 -6.27 2.88
N PHE A 55 -0.16 -6.22 4.17
CA PHE A 55 1.19 -5.89 4.61
C PHE A 55 2.25 -6.85 4.02
N LEU A 56 2.03 -8.16 4.13
CA LEU A 56 2.99 -9.16 3.65
C LEU A 56 3.21 -9.09 2.13
N THR A 57 2.12 -9.03 1.37
CA THR A 57 2.17 -9.02 -0.09
C THR A 57 2.85 -7.77 -0.64
N PHE A 58 2.53 -6.59 -0.10
CA PHE A 58 3.17 -5.34 -0.53
C PHE A 58 4.64 -5.27 -0.11
N LEU A 59 4.97 -5.63 1.12
CA LEU A 59 6.36 -5.58 1.58
C LEU A 59 7.24 -6.56 0.81
N GLY A 60 6.75 -7.78 0.55
CA GLY A 60 7.45 -8.77 -0.27
C GLY A 60 7.70 -8.29 -1.70
N GLY A 61 6.68 -7.72 -2.37
CA GLY A 61 6.83 -7.21 -3.74
C GLY A 61 7.78 -6.01 -3.85
N MET A 62 7.73 -5.10 -2.87
CA MET A 62 8.56 -3.89 -2.88
C MET A 62 10.04 -4.18 -2.62
N LEU A 63 10.37 -5.22 -1.82
CA LEU A 63 11.76 -5.65 -1.62
C LEU A 63 12.38 -6.21 -2.91
N ILE A 64 11.62 -6.96 -3.71
CA ILE A 64 12.10 -7.49 -5.00
C ILE A 64 12.40 -6.33 -5.96
N LEU A 65 11.51 -5.34 -6.03
CA LEU A 65 11.72 -4.11 -6.81
C LEU A 65 12.95 -3.33 -6.35
N PHE A 66 13.17 -3.23 -5.04
CA PHE A 66 14.34 -2.56 -4.47
C PHE A 66 15.65 -3.22 -4.93
N ILE A 67 15.75 -4.55 -4.87
CA ILE A 67 16.93 -5.30 -5.32
C ILE A 67 17.14 -5.10 -6.82
N TYR A 68 16.08 -5.14 -7.61
CA TYR A 68 16.17 -4.94 -9.06
C TYR A 68 16.71 -3.54 -9.40
N ILE A 69 16.15 -2.48 -8.81
CA ILE A 69 16.55 -1.09 -9.09
C ILE A 69 17.99 -0.82 -8.64
N THR A 70 18.38 -1.30 -7.45
CA THR A 70 19.76 -1.12 -6.96
C THR A 70 20.80 -1.88 -7.79
N SER A 71 20.39 -2.95 -8.48
CA SER A 71 21.27 -3.68 -9.41
C SER A 71 21.39 -3.01 -10.79
N LEU A 72 20.39 -2.23 -11.21
CA LEU A 72 20.33 -1.64 -12.55
C LEU A 72 20.95 -0.24 -12.63
N ALA A 73 20.82 0.57 -11.59
CA ALA A 73 21.29 1.95 -11.58
C ALA A 73 22.59 2.06 -10.77
N PRO A 74 23.62 2.76 -11.29
CA PRO A 74 24.76 3.14 -10.46
C PRO A 74 24.25 4.01 -9.30
N ASN A 75 24.86 3.87 -8.12
CA ASN A 75 24.57 4.67 -6.93
C ASN A 75 25.00 6.14 -7.16
N GLU A 76 24.26 6.86 -8.00
CA GLU A 76 24.49 8.27 -8.23
C GLU A 76 24.18 9.06 -6.96
N LYS A 77 25.07 9.99 -6.61
CA LYS A 77 24.88 10.82 -5.42
C LYS A 77 23.57 11.60 -5.57
N PHE A 78 22.73 11.55 -4.54
CA PHE A 78 21.50 12.32 -4.44
C PHE A 78 21.74 13.82 -4.69
N LYS A 79 21.41 14.29 -5.89
CA LYS A 79 21.35 15.72 -6.23
C LYS A 79 19.90 16.21 -6.10
N THR A 80 19.36 16.17 -4.89
CA THR A 80 18.06 16.79 -4.61
C THR A 80 18.26 18.22 -4.13
N ASN A 81 17.49 19.16 -4.69
CA ASN A 81 17.48 20.54 -4.20
C ASN A 81 16.71 20.58 -2.87
N PHE A 82 17.40 20.21 -1.78
CA PHE A 82 16.82 19.95 -0.45
C PHE A 82 15.92 21.10 0.02
N ILE A 83 16.34 22.35 -0.20
CA ILE A 83 15.60 23.56 0.19
C ILE A 83 14.22 23.61 -0.50
N LYS A 84 14.16 23.34 -1.81
CA LYS A 84 12.89 23.31 -2.55
C LYS A 84 11.97 22.19 -2.07
N SER A 85 12.54 21.02 -1.74
CA SER A 85 11.75 19.92 -1.20
C SER A 85 11.19 20.22 0.19
N LEU A 86 11.97 20.88 1.05
CA LEU A 86 11.56 21.26 2.40
C LEU A 86 10.45 22.32 2.39
N ILE A 87 10.54 23.30 1.49
CA ILE A 87 9.50 24.33 1.30
C ILE A 87 8.20 23.70 0.80
N ASN A 88 8.27 22.79 -0.17
CA ASN A 88 7.08 22.08 -0.64
C ASN A 88 6.44 21.24 0.47
N LEU A 89 7.26 20.60 1.31
CA LEU A 89 6.79 19.76 2.41
C LEU A 89 6.15 20.59 3.53
N SER A 90 6.71 21.75 3.86
CA SER A 90 6.14 22.64 4.88
C SER A 90 4.80 23.23 4.44
N LEU A 91 4.67 23.65 3.17
CA LEU A 91 3.40 24.09 2.59
C LEU A 91 2.33 23.00 2.65
N LEU A 92 2.72 21.77 2.35
CA LEU A 92 1.80 20.65 2.36
C LEU A 92 1.32 20.30 3.77
N MET A 93 2.23 20.32 4.75
CA MET A 93 1.87 20.12 6.16
C MET A 93 0.87 21.17 6.63
N ILE A 94 1.09 22.44 6.28
CA ILE A 94 0.14 23.52 6.60
C ILE A 94 -1.23 23.25 6.00
N LEU A 95 -1.31 22.85 4.72
CA LEU A 95 -2.58 22.49 4.06
C LEU A 95 -3.28 21.31 4.74
N THR A 96 -2.53 20.29 5.18
CA THR A 96 -3.16 19.17 5.90
C THR A 96 -3.66 19.58 7.27
N PHE A 97 -2.93 20.42 8.00
CA PHE A 97 -3.39 20.92 9.30
C PHE A 97 -4.62 21.81 9.17
N THR A 98 -4.70 22.69 8.15
CA THR A 98 -5.89 23.52 7.93
C THR A 98 -7.11 22.67 7.63
N MET A 99 -6.96 21.59 6.84
CA MET A 99 -8.06 20.66 6.60
C MET A 99 -8.55 19.98 7.89
N ILE A 100 -7.66 19.59 8.78
CA ILE A 100 -8.03 18.98 10.07
C ILE A 100 -8.82 19.95 10.95
N PHE A 101 -8.40 21.23 10.98
CA PHE A 101 -9.09 22.26 11.77
C PHE A 101 -10.47 22.63 11.18
N LEU A 102 -10.60 22.61 9.86
CA LEU A 102 -11.87 22.89 9.17
C LEU A 102 -12.86 21.73 9.27
N PHE A 103 -12.36 20.49 9.30
CA PHE A 103 -13.18 19.31 9.59
C PHE A 103 -13.52 19.24 11.08
N LYS A 104 -14.48 20.04 11.51
CA LYS A 104 -15.18 19.79 12.78
C LYS A 104 -15.90 18.44 12.61
N PRO A 105 -15.53 17.38 13.34
CA PRO A 105 -16.17 16.10 13.17
C PRO A 105 -17.60 16.26 13.69
N ASN A 106 -18.58 16.42 12.78
CA ASN A 106 -19.95 16.07 13.13
C ASN A 106 -19.90 14.58 13.45
N SER A 107 -19.90 14.28 14.74
CA SER A 107 -19.79 12.95 15.33
C SER A 107 -20.86 11.97 14.82
N SER A 108 -21.87 12.47 14.12
CA SER A 108 -22.97 11.72 13.52
C SER A 108 -22.73 11.21 12.10
N MET A 109 -21.78 11.75 11.32
CA MET A 109 -21.59 11.33 9.91
C MET A 109 -20.53 10.24 9.71
N LEU A 110 -19.64 10.04 10.68
CA LEU A 110 -18.58 9.02 10.61
C LEU A 110 -18.95 7.72 11.32
N MET A 111 -20.05 7.71 12.07
CA MET A 111 -20.53 6.57 12.81
C MET A 111 -21.83 6.10 12.16
N ASN A 112 -21.74 5.22 11.15
CA ASN A 112 -22.86 4.30 10.92
C ASN A 112 -22.97 3.46 12.19
N GLN A 113 -23.83 3.91 13.11
CA GLN A 113 -24.08 3.33 14.43
C GLN A 113 -24.60 1.89 14.36
N ASP A 114 -24.95 1.39 13.17
CA ASP A 114 -25.43 0.03 12.97
C ASP A 114 -24.35 -1.05 13.10
N SER A 115 -23.07 -0.67 13.28
CA SER A 115 -21.96 -1.63 13.32
C SER A 115 -21.26 -1.76 14.68
N MET A 116 -21.60 -0.94 15.67
CA MET A 116 -21.00 -1.00 17.01
C MET A 116 -22.02 -1.39 18.07
N ASN A 117 -22.57 -2.61 17.95
CA ASN A 117 -23.08 -3.32 19.10
C ASN A 117 -21.91 -4.08 19.76
N PRO A 118 -21.42 -3.67 20.94
CA PRO A 118 -20.30 -4.31 21.62
C PRO A 118 -20.66 -5.64 22.29
N ASN A 119 -21.85 -6.20 22.02
CA ASN A 119 -22.34 -7.44 22.63
C ASN A 119 -22.10 -8.71 21.81
N ASN A 120 -21.45 -8.63 20.65
CA ASN A 120 -21.13 -9.82 19.87
C ASN A 120 -19.67 -10.22 20.11
N LEU A 121 -19.41 -11.00 21.16
CA LEU A 121 -18.16 -11.75 21.34
C LEU A 121 -17.96 -12.85 20.26
N ASP A 122 -18.85 -12.93 19.27
CA ASP A 122 -18.79 -13.83 18.11
C ASP A 122 -17.98 -13.27 16.92
N ILE A 123 -17.31 -12.12 17.08
CA ILE A 123 -16.55 -11.44 16.02
C ILE A 123 -15.39 -12.30 15.48
N ASP A 124 -14.76 -13.12 16.33
CA ASP A 124 -13.64 -13.96 15.91
C ASP A 124 -14.10 -15.10 14.99
N PHE A 125 -15.24 -15.74 15.27
CA PHE A 125 -15.81 -16.77 14.40
C PHE A 125 -16.34 -16.19 13.09
N ASN A 126 -16.94 -15.00 13.10
CA ASN A 126 -17.45 -14.35 11.90
C ASN A 126 -16.33 -13.95 10.93
N SER A 127 -15.12 -13.63 11.42
CA SER A 127 -13.97 -13.31 10.55
C SER A 127 -13.48 -14.53 9.74
N ILE A 128 -13.42 -15.70 10.37
CA ILE A 128 -13.04 -16.97 9.75
C ILE A 128 -14.17 -17.47 8.82
N LEU A 129 -15.42 -17.30 9.24
CA LEU A 129 -16.59 -17.59 8.40
C LEU A 129 -16.62 -16.70 7.13
N ASN A 130 -16.20 -15.44 7.23
CA ASN A 130 -16.11 -14.54 6.08
C ASN A 130 -15.12 -15.04 5.00
N LEU A 131 -14.00 -15.66 5.38
CA LEU A 131 -13.07 -16.25 4.41
C LEU A 131 -13.70 -17.45 3.69
N ASN A 132 -14.48 -18.27 4.39
CA ASN A 132 -15.18 -19.39 3.78
C ASN A 132 -16.25 -18.92 2.76
N THR A 133 -16.79 -17.71 2.91
CA THR A 133 -17.72 -17.14 1.91
C THR A 133 -17.07 -16.84 0.56
N LEU A 134 -15.74 -16.74 0.48
CA LEU A 134 -15.03 -16.54 -0.80
C LEU A 134 -15.10 -17.79 -1.69
N TYR A 135 -14.98 -18.97 -1.07
CA TYR A 135 -14.99 -20.25 -1.79
C TYR A 135 -16.40 -20.81 -2.00
N ASN A 136 -17.38 -20.30 -1.25
CA ASN A 136 -18.77 -20.72 -1.38
C ASN A 136 -19.50 -20.00 -2.53
N LYS A 137 -20.66 -20.54 -2.93
CA LYS A 137 -21.55 -19.86 -3.89
C LYS A 137 -22.02 -18.52 -3.29
N PRO A 138 -22.11 -17.43 -4.08
CA PRO A 138 -21.85 -17.31 -5.52
C PRO A 138 -20.40 -17.00 -5.92
N ASN A 139 -19.52 -16.72 -4.95
CA ASN A 139 -18.21 -16.13 -5.18
C ASN A 139 -17.15 -17.08 -5.77
N TYR A 140 -17.37 -18.40 -5.71
CA TYR A 140 -16.42 -19.40 -6.24
C TYR A 140 -15.99 -19.13 -7.70
N LYS A 141 -16.86 -18.57 -8.54
CA LYS A 141 -16.55 -18.20 -9.93
C LYS A 141 -15.44 -17.15 -10.01
N LEU A 142 -15.48 -16.16 -9.12
CA LEU A 142 -14.48 -15.10 -9.04
C LEU A 142 -13.13 -15.68 -8.58
N ASN A 143 -13.14 -16.61 -7.61
CA ASN A 143 -11.92 -17.30 -7.20
C ASN A 143 -11.29 -18.11 -8.34
N ILE A 144 -12.08 -18.86 -9.11
CA ILE A 144 -11.57 -19.61 -10.28
C ILE A 144 -10.96 -18.65 -11.31
N MET A 145 -11.60 -17.50 -11.57
CA MET A 145 -11.05 -16.49 -12.49
C MET A 145 -9.68 -15.97 -12.04
N MET A 146 -9.51 -15.68 -10.74
CA MET A 146 -8.24 -15.19 -10.19
C MET A 146 -7.12 -16.26 -10.28
N MET A 147 -7.45 -17.54 -10.08
CA MET A 147 -6.48 -18.64 -10.24
C MET A 147 -5.99 -18.73 -11.69
N ILE A 148 -6.90 -18.66 -12.67
CA ILE A 148 -6.55 -18.69 -14.09
C ILE A 148 -5.71 -17.45 -14.46
N TYR A 149 -6.07 -16.27 -13.95
CA TYR A 149 -5.29 -15.05 -14.16
C TYR A 149 -3.84 -15.20 -13.67
N LEU A 150 -3.64 -15.65 -12.43
CA LEU A 150 -2.29 -15.84 -11.88
C LEU A 150 -1.49 -16.88 -12.68
N LEU A 151 -2.12 -17.98 -13.11
CA LEU A 151 -1.47 -18.99 -13.95
C LEU A 151 -0.99 -18.41 -15.29
N ILE A 152 -1.84 -17.63 -15.95
CA ILE A 152 -1.49 -16.97 -17.21
C ILE A 152 -0.35 -15.96 -17.01
N THR A 153 -0.39 -15.16 -15.94
CA THR A 153 0.69 -14.19 -15.66
C THR A 153 2.05 -14.87 -15.44
N LEU A 154 2.08 -16.04 -14.79
CA LEU A 154 3.31 -16.82 -14.62
C LEU A 154 3.84 -17.35 -15.96
N LEU A 155 2.98 -17.88 -16.83
CA LEU A 155 3.40 -18.33 -18.16
C LEU A 155 3.97 -17.19 -19.00
N ILE A 156 3.32 -16.02 -18.97
CA ILE A 156 3.79 -14.83 -19.66
C ILE A 156 5.13 -14.36 -19.08
N ALA A 157 5.28 -14.35 -17.76
CA ALA A 157 6.54 -13.96 -17.11
C ALA A 157 7.71 -14.86 -17.54
N VAL A 158 7.50 -16.19 -17.58
CA VAL A 158 8.51 -17.16 -18.05
C VAL A 158 8.84 -16.97 -19.54
N TYR A 159 7.83 -16.66 -20.36
CA TYR A 159 8.04 -16.39 -21.79
C TYR A 159 8.87 -15.12 -22.01
N ILE A 160 8.60 -14.04 -21.25
CA ILE A 160 9.36 -12.79 -21.32
C ILE A 160 10.78 -12.95 -20.73
N SER A 161 10.95 -13.74 -19.67
CA SER A 161 12.23 -13.93 -19.00
C SER A 161 13.24 -14.80 -19.76
N ASN A 162 12.86 -15.39 -20.90
CA ASN A 162 13.75 -16.18 -21.76
C ASN A 162 14.23 -15.37 -22.97
N PRO A 163 15.16 -14.39 -22.81
CA PRO A 163 15.76 -13.76 -23.97
C PRO A 163 16.65 -14.76 -24.70
N LYS A 164 16.48 -14.89 -26.01
CA LYS A 164 17.34 -15.72 -26.89
C LYS A 164 18.65 -15.03 -27.28
N SER A 165 19.04 -13.94 -26.63
CA SER A 165 20.27 -13.19 -26.92
C SER A 165 21.21 -13.23 -25.72
N GLY A 166 22.48 -13.54 -25.98
CA GLY A 166 23.53 -13.74 -24.98
C GLY A 166 23.76 -12.58 -24.01
N ALA A 167 24.66 -12.80 -23.05
CA ALA A 167 24.86 -11.95 -21.87
C ALA A 167 24.82 -10.44 -22.15
N LEU A 168 23.96 -9.73 -21.43
CA LEU A 168 23.81 -8.25 -21.44
C LEU A 168 25.05 -7.48 -20.93
N ARG A 169 26.15 -8.17 -20.64
CA ARG A 169 27.41 -7.58 -20.22
C ARG A 169 28.54 -8.14 -21.06
N GLN A 170 29.11 -7.30 -21.92
CA GLN A 170 30.47 -7.53 -22.40
C GLN A 170 31.39 -7.40 -21.19
N SER A 171 32.05 -8.50 -20.84
CA SER A 171 33.24 -8.50 -20.00
C SER A 171 34.34 -7.75 -20.76
N PHE A 172 34.71 -6.57 -20.26
CA PHE A 172 36.09 -6.11 -20.38
C PHE A 172 36.97 -6.97 -19.48
#